data_AF-A0A438BW59-F1
#
_entry.id   AF-A0A438BW59-F1
#
_cell.length_a   1.000
_cell.length_b   1.000
_cell.length_c   1.000
_cell.angle_alpha   90.00
_cell.angle_beta   90.00
_cell.angle_gamma   90.00
#
_symmetry.space_group_name_H-M   'P 1'
#
loop_
_entity.id
_entity.type
_entity.pdbx_description
1 polymer ?
#
loop_
_entity_poly.entity_id
_entity_poly.type
_entity_poly.pdbx_seq_one_letter_code
_entity_poly.pdbx_strand_id
1 'polypeptide(L)' 'MGLKKKTHETSTLCGVDACLIIYGSSSDEHLVEPLFWPSNPEEVKSIIKRINLGNSSMHRAQILKSSSLGLSC' A
#
# COMPACT_ATOMS: atom_id res chain seq x y z
N MET A 1 12.25 -1.05 -4.42
CA MET A 1 12.20 0.43 -4.48
C MET A 1 11.21 1.01 -5.49
N GLY A 2 10.87 0.31 -6.58
CA GLY A 2 10.05 0.90 -7.67
C GLY A 2 8.67 1.42 -7.24
N LEU A 3 7.95 0.68 -6.39
CA LEU A 3 6.58 1.03 -6.02
C LEU A 3 6.50 2.32 -5.19
N LYS A 4 7.36 2.45 -4.17
CA LYS A 4 7.50 3.66 -3.36
C LYS A 4 7.78 4.91 -4.21
N LYS A 5 8.71 4.79 -5.17
CA LYS A 5 9.07 5.89 -6.08
C LYS A 5 7.89 6.27 -6.98
N LYS A 6 7.19 5.29 -7.55
CA LYS A 6 6.00 5.55 -8.39
C LYS A 6 4.88 6.21 -7.61
N THR A 7 4.60 5.78 -6.38
CA THR A 7 3.59 6.42 -5.53
C THR A 7 3.93 7.88 -5.25
N HIS A 8 5.20 8.18 -4.94
CA HIS A 8 5.68 9.56 -4.77
C HIS A 8 5.54 10.38 -6.05
N GLU A 9 5.99 9.86 -7.20
CA GLU A 9 5.87 10.55 -8.49
C GLU A 9 4.41 10.84 -8.85
N THR A 10 3.50 9.89 -8.69
CA THR A 10 2.07 10.08 -8.95
C THR A 10 1.46 11.12 -8.01
N SER A 11 1.77 11.06 -6.71
CA SER A 11 1.30 12.07 -5.74
C SER A 11 1.75 13.47 -6.14
N THR A 12 3.03 13.62 -6.51
CA THR A 12 3.61 14.90 -6.90
C THR A 12 3.08 15.42 -8.25
N LEU A 13 2.99 14.56 -9.28
CA LEU A 13 2.55 15.00 -10.62
C LEU A 13 1.06 15.33 -10.66
N CYS A 14 0.23 14.55 -9.97
CA CYS A 14 -1.23 14.69 -10.02
C CYS A 14 -1.79 15.53 -8.86
N GLY A 15 -0.98 15.90 -7.87
CA GLY A 15 -1.43 16.63 -6.69
C GLY A 15 -2.45 15.85 -5.85
N VAL A 16 -2.36 14.52 -5.85
CA VAL A 16 -3.29 13.63 -5.13
C VAL A 16 -2.69 13.15 -3.82
N ASP A 17 -3.55 13.03 -2.80
CA ASP A 17 -3.22 12.33 -1.57
C ASP A 17 -3.00 10.85 -1.85
N ALA A 18 -1.80 10.34 -1.58
CA ALA A 18 -1.45 8.93 -1.75
C ALA A 18 -0.55 8.45 -0.60
N CYS A 19 -0.73 7.21 -0.18
CA CYS A 19 0.17 6.54 0.75
C CYS A 19 0.36 5.07 0.34
N LEU A 20 1.48 4.48 0.73
CA LEU A 20 1.83 3.09 0.46
C LEU A 20 2.15 2.37 1.77
N ILE A 21 1.49 1.23 1.99
CA ILE A 21 1.75 0.32 3.12
C ILE A 21 2.05 -1.05 2.53
N ILE A 22 3.23 -1.60 2.81
CA ILE A 22 3.67 -2.92 2.33
C ILE A 22 3.87 -3.82 3.55
N TYR A 23 3.07 -4.88 3.61
CA TYR A 23 3.26 -5.98 4.56
C TYR A 23 4.06 -7.08 3.87
N GLY A 24 5.13 -7.56 4.52
CA GLY A 24 5.84 -8.75 4.06
C GLY A 24 4.97 -9.99 4.30
N SER A 25 4.95 -10.94 3.35
CA SER A 25 4.40 -12.27 3.60
C SER A 25 5.46 -13.12 4.31
N SER A 26 5.40 -13.22 5.63
CA SER A 26 6.14 -14.26 6.36
C SER A 26 5.19 -15.43 6.63
N SER A 27 5.63 -16.65 6.30
CA SER A 27 4.97 -17.88 6.76
C SER A 27 5.23 -18.12 8.27
N ASP A 28 6.29 -17.51 8.80
CA ASP A 28 6.60 -17.46 10.21
C ASP A 28 5.88 -16.28 10.87
N GLU A 29 5.31 -16.54 12.04
CA GLU A 29 4.55 -15.62 12.91
C GLU A 29 5.37 -14.39 13.38
N HIS A 30 6.61 -14.26 12.94
CA HIS A 30 7.40 -13.05 13.08
C HIS A 30 6.80 -11.94 12.20
N LEU A 31 6.02 -11.06 12.84
CA LEU A 31 5.47 -9.85 12.24
C LEU A 31 6.60 -8.99 11.67
N VAL A 32 6.86 -9.11 10.36
CA VAL A 32 7.75 -8.20 9.65
C VAL A 32 7.19 -6.80 9.77
N GLU A 33 8.01 -5.87 10.28
CA GLU A 33 7.58 -4.49 10.38
C GLU A 33 7.17 -3.96 8.99
N PRO A 34 5.93 -3.45 8.85
CA PRO A 34 5.45 -2.95 7.58
C PRO A 34 6.29 -1.77 7.09
N LEU A 35 6.55 -1.75 5.78
CA LEU A 35 7.20 -0.62 5.13
C LEU A 35 6.15 0.42 4.74
N PHE A 36 6.42 1.68 5.06
CA PHE A 36 5.52 2.79 4.80
C PHE A 36 6.11 3.84 3.85
N TRP A 37 5.22 4.49 3.11
CA TRP A 37 5.45 5.80 2.51
C TRP A 37 4.19 6.67 2.66
N PRO A 38 4.31 7.94 3.09
CA PRO A 38 5.52 8.62 3.58
C PRO A 38 6.16 7.92 4.79
N SER A 39 7.44 8.21 5.07
CA SER A 39 8.18 7.53 6.15
C SER A 39 7.63 7.85 7.54
N ASN A 40 6.84 8.92 7.69
CA ASN A 40 6.18 9.30 8.92
C ASN A 40 4.81 8.60 9.06
N PRO A 41 4.62 7.72 10.06
CA PRO A 41 3.36 7.01 10.27
C PRO A 41 2.16 7.94 10.53
N GLU A 42 2.37 9.08 11.17
CA GLU A 42 1.28 10.05 11.44
C GLU A 42 0.77 10.70 10.15
N GLU A 43 1.67 10.92 9.19
CA GLU A 43 1.31 11.42 7.86
C GLU A 43 0.47 10.39 7.10
N VAL A 44 0.87 9.12 7.13
CA VAL A 44 0.11 8.00 6.56
C VAL A 44 -1.29 7.91 7.18
N LYS A 45 -1.39 7.97 8.52
CA LYS A 45 -2.69 7.97 9.22
C LYS A 45 -3.56 9.16 8.81
N SER A 46 -2.97 10.34 8.63
CA SER A 46 -3.70 11.53 8.21
C SER A 46 -4.28 11.37 6.79
N ILE A 47 -3.52 10.77 5.86
CA ILE A 47 -3.95 10.48 4.49
C ILE A 47 -5.10 9.48 4.50
N ILE A 48 -4.97 8.38 5.24
CA ILE A 48 -6.04 7.37 5.41
C ILE A 48 -7.31 8.02 5.97
N LYS A 49 -7.17 8.89 6.97
CA LYS A 49 -8.31 9.62 7.54
C LYS A 49 -9.00 10.49 6.49
N ARG A 50 -8.25 11.25 5.68
CA ARG A 50 -8.82 12.09 4.60
C ARG A 50 -9.55 11.26 3.55
N ILE A 51 -8.99 10.12 3.14
CA ILE A 51 -9.62 9.19 2.19
C ILE A 51 -10.92 8.63 2.76
N ASN A 52 -10.93 8.20 4.03
CA ASN A 52 -12.12 7.62 4.66
C ASN A 52 -13.23 8.65 4.94
N LEU A 53 -12.89 9.93 5.04
CA LEU A 53 -13.86 11.02 5.20
C LEU A 53 -14.50 11.43 3.86
N GLY A 54 -13.78 11.27 2.75
CA GLY A 54 -14.29 11.50 1.40
C GLY A 54 -14.99 10.25 0.86
N ASN A 55 -16.30 10.10 1.11
CA ASN A 55 -17.11 9.07 0.47
C ASN A 55 -17.09 9.22 -1.06
N SER A 56 -16.14 8.61 -1.79
CA SER A 56 -16.23 8.26 -3.22
C SER A 56 -15.00 7.47 -3.71
N SER A 57 -15.25 6.21 -4.09
CA SER A 57 -14.40 5.35 -4.93
C SER A 57 -12.91 5.20 -4.54
N MET A 58 -12.64 4.63 -3.37
CA MET A 58 -11.40 3.87 -3.18
C MET A 58 -11.43 2.72 -4.20
N HIS A 59 -10.74 2.87 -5.34
CA HIS A 59 -10.48 1.75 -6.24
C HIS A 59 -9.61 0.78 -5.46
N ARG A 60 -10.23 -0.25 -4.89
CA ARG A 60 -9.55 -1.30 -4.12
C ARG A 60 -8.42 -1.84 -4.99
N ALA A 61 -7.16 -1.57 -4.61
CA ALA A 61 -6.07 -2.40 -5.08
C ALA A 61 -6.34 -3.80 -4.54
N GLN A 62 -6.79 -4.70 -5.40
CA GLN A 62 -6.89 -6.11 -5.05
C GLN A 62 -5.49 -6.54 -4.66
N ILE A 63 -5.37 -7.14 -3.47
CA ILE A 63 -4.17 -7.87 -3.08
C ILE A 63 -3.92 -8.84 -4.23
N LEU A 64 -2.85 -8.63 -5.00
CA LEU A 64 -2.32 -9.61 -5.93
C LEU A 64 -1.86 -10.79 -5.06
N LYS A 65 -2.81 -11.64 -4.65
CA LYS A 65 -2.50 -12.99 -4.24
C LYS A 65 -2.08 -13.67 -5.53
N SER A 66 -0.77 -13.74 -5.75
CA SER A 66 -0.19 -14.77 -6.60
C SER A 66 -0.59 -16.11 -5.97
N SER A 67 -1.78 -16.62 -6.32
CA SER A 67 -2.09 -18.01 -6.14
C SER A 67 -1.16 -18.77 -7.07
N SER A 68 -0.07 -19.29 -6.51
CA SER A 68 0.62 -20.44 -7.06
C SER A 68 -0.39 -21.58 -7.03
N LEU A 69 -1.25 -21.67 -8.06
CA LEU A 69 -2.00 -22.89 -8.32
C LEU A 69 -0.95 -23.93 -8.72
N GLY A 70 -0.67 -24.83 -7.79
CA GLY A 70 -0.01 -26.07 -8.10
C GLY A 70 -0.76 -26.73 -9.26
N LEU A 71 -0.07 -26.92 -10.38
CA LEU A 71 -0.36 -27.99 -11.29
C LEU A 71 0.67 -29.07 -11.00
N SER A 72 0.22 -30.07 -10.24
CA SER A 72 0.74 -31.42 -10.36
C SER A 72 0.39 -31.91 -11.77
N CYS A 73 1.42 -32.18 -12.57
CA CYS A 73 1.48 -33.23 -13.58
C CYS A 73 2.92 -33.73 -13.59
#